data_AF-A0A3A5PL45-F1
#
_entry.id   AF-A0A3A5PL45-F1
#
_cell.length_a   1.000
_cell.length_b   1.000
_cell.length_c   1.000
_cell.angle_alpha   90.00
_cell.angle_beta   90.00
_cell.angle_gamma   90.00
#
_symmetry.space_group_name_H-M   'P 1'
#
loop_
_entity.id
_entity.type
_entity.pdbx_description
1 polymer ?
#
loop_
_entity_poly.entity_id
_entity_poly.type
_entity_poly.pdbx_seq_one_letter_code
_entity_poly.pdbx_strand_id
1 'polypeptide(L)'
;MKTLVMTTIFVVTVVINAFGGNIQENFAYNEVMNGNQVESQIVYKVENGKFLQNHLKYNFIYDAQGRTIQKEALKWNEIEQAFERFYCLNYNYTEAGTDVEYALWDNKTHAYSDVKEKAVYLQAGDDINYLSYKWSKKDNDWNLLVEHATAEEDVLLLAVK
;
A
#
# COMPACT_ATOMS: atom_id res chain seq x y z
N MET A 1 1.55 -34.49 -4.73
CA MET A 1 1.64 -33.13 -4.16
C MET A 1 1.41 -32.15 -5.29
N LYS A 2 0.30 -31.39 -5.26
CA LYS A 2 0.05 -30.35 -6.25
C LYS A 2 0.73 -29.08 -5.74
N THR A 3 1.76 -28.62 -6.44
CA THR A 3 2.43 -27.35 -6.17
C THR A 3 1.38 -26.24 -6.33
N LEU A 4 0.93 -25.67 -5.22
CA LEU A 4 0.16 -24.44 -5.26
C LEU A 4 1.15 -23.34 -5.64
N VAL A 5 1.16 -22.97 -6.92
CA VAL A 5 1.80 -21.75 -7.37
C VAL A 5 0.96 -20.62 -6.79
N MET A 6 1.29 -20.20 -5.56
CA MET A 6 0.84 -18.96 -4.95
C MET A 6 1.38 -17.83 -5.83
N THR A 7 0.64 -17.54 -6.89
CA THR A 7 0.88 -16.35 -7.70
C THR A 7 0.47 -15.20 -6.80
N THR A 8 1.43 -14.56 -6.15
CA THR A 8 1.24 -13.38 -5.30
C THR A 8 0.58 -12.29 -6.15
N ILE A 9 -0.74 -12.26 -6.14
CA ILE A 9 -1.52 -11.09 -6.47
C ILE A 9 -1.32 -10.18 -5.26
N PHE A 10 -0.69 -9.03 -5.46
CA PHE A 10 -0.67 -7.99 -4.45
C PHE A 10 -2.11 -7.53 -4.29
N VAL A 11 -2.83 -8.18 -3.38
CA VAL A 11 -4.14 -7.67 -2.97
C VAL A 11 -3.83 -6.37 -2.27
N VAL A 12 -4.18 -5.24 -2.90
CA VAL A 12 -3.93 -3.87 -2.39
C VAL A 12 -4.48 -3.69 -0.97
N THR A 13 -5.38 -4.57 -0.53
CA THR A 13 -5.80 -4.76 0.87
C THR A 13 -4.62 -4.84 1.86
N VAL A 14 -3.47 -5.39 1.48
CA VAL A 14 -2.30 -5.50 2.38
C VAL A 14 -1.61 -4.14 2.58
N VAL A 15 -1.66 -3.24 1.59
CA VAL A 15 -0.86 -2.00 1.61
C VAL A 15 -1.58 -0.83 2.31
N ILE A 16 -2.89 -0.94 2.50
CA ILE A 16 -3.75 0.04 3.18
C ILE A 16 -3.74 -0.09 4.71
N ASN A 17 -3.16 -1.16 5.26
CA ASN A 17 -3.05 -1.40 6.72
C ASN A 17 -2.09 -0.43 7.47
N ALA A 18 -1.86 0.77 6.94
CA ALA A 18 -0.94 1.75 7.50
C ALA A 18 -1.47 2.50 8.75
N PHE A 19 -2.74 2.31 9.15
CA PHE A 19 -3.34 3.14 10.20
C PHE A 19 -4.14 2.39 11.28
N GLY A 20 -4.08 1.06 11.32
CA GLY A 20 -4.81 0.27 12.32
C GLY A 20 -3.94 -0.81 12.91
N GLY A 21 -3.03 -0.45 13.84
CA GLY A 21 -2.51 -1.31 14.91
C GLY A 21 -2.04 -2.75 14.62
N ASN A 22 -1.89 -3.14 13.35
CA ASN A 22 -1.55 -4.49 12.93
C ASN A 22 -0.04 -4.66 13.02
N ILE A 23 0.46 -4.76 14.26
CA ILE A 23 1.80 -5.25 14.54
C ILE A 23 1.84 -6.68 14.04
N GLN A 24 2.50 -6.93 12.91
CA GLN A 24 2.87 -8.30 12.58
C GLN A 24 3.90 -8.75 13.62
N GLU A 25 3.72 -9.95 14.19
CA GLU A 25 4.55 -10.45 15.30
C GLU A 25 6.07 -10.45 15.00
N ASN A 26 6.44 -10.42 13.73
CA ASN A 26 7.82 -10.42 13.26
C ASN A 26 8.35 -9.05 12.82
N PHE A 27 7.62 -7.96 13.09
CA PHE A 27 8.04 -6.61 12.71
C PHE A 27 7.94 -5.61 13.88
N ALA A 28 8.87 -4.67 13.89
CA ALA A 28 8.87 -3.50 14.77
C ALA A 28 8.83 -2.22 13.94
N TYR A 29 8.30 -1.15 14.51
CA TYR A 29 8.00 0.09 13.79
C TYR A 29 8.54 1.27 14.58
N ASN A 30 9.18 2.21 13.88
CA ASN A 30 9.64 3.48 14.45
C ASN A 30 9.10 4.64 13.63
N GLU A 31 8.25 5.46 14.23
CA GLU A 31 7.59 6.59 13.58
C GLU A 31 8.25 7.91 13.94
N VAL A 32 8.40 8.76 12.94
CA VAL A 32 8.77 10.16 13.11
C VAL A 32 7.52 10.99 12.85
N MET A 33 7.14 11.80 13.84
CA MET A 33 5.95 12.65 13.79
C MET A 33 6.30 14.09 13.40
N ASN A 34 5.46 14.70 12.58
CA ASN A 34 5.42 16.14 12.36
C ASN A 34 4.06 16.68 12.81
N GLY A 35 4.02 17.25 14.01
CA GLY A 35 2.76 17.57 14.68
C GLY A 35 1.93 16.30 14.94
N ASN A 36 0.72 16.25 14.37
CA ASN A 36 -0.20 15.12 14.52
C ASN A 36 -0.11 14.12 13.37
N GLN A 37 0.81 14.30 12.42
CA GLN A 37 0.96 13.46 11.23
C GLN A 37 2.26 12.66 11.30
N VAL A 38 2.24 11.44 10.77
CA VAL A 38 3.44 10.61 10.64
C VAL A 38 4.21 11.11 9.42
N GLU A 39 5.39 11.67 9.61
CA GLU A 39 6.26 12.08 8.51
C GLU A 39 6.90 10.86 7.83
N SER A 40 7.42 9.93 8.64
CA SER A 40 8.00 8.69 8.15
C SER A 40 7.90 7.56 9.16
N GLN A 41 7.96 6.32 8.68
CA GLN A 41 7.98 5.11 9.52
C GLN A 41 9.05 4.16 9.01
N ILE A 42 9.97 3.73 9.88
CA ILE A 42 10.90 2.64 9.58
C ILE A 42 10.30 1.34 10.08
N VAL A 43 10.33 0.32 9.23
CA VAL A 43 9.92 -1.05 9.52
C VAL A 43 11.16 -1.91 9.68
N TYR A 44 11.23 -2.63 10.78
CA TYR A 44 12.28 -3.57 11.10
C TYR A 44 11.74 -4.99 11.11
N LYS A 45 12.49 -5.95 10.57
CA LYS A 45 12.28 -7.36 10.90
C LYS A 45 12.81 -7.64 12.29
N VAL A 46 12.04 -8.36 13.08
CA VAL A 46 12.44 -8.83 14.42
C VAL A 46 13.03 -10.23 14.28
N GLU A 47 14.33 -10.37 14.55
CA GLU A 47 15.00 -11.65 14.55
C GLU A 47 15.15 -12.19 15.97
N ASN A 48 14.69 -13.44 16.17
CA ASN A 48 14.77 -14.17 17.44
C ASN A 48 14.21 -13.38 18.63
N GLY A 49 13.27 -12.45 18.39
CA GLY A 49 12.70 -11.58 19.41
C GLY A 49 13.68 -10.58 20.04
N LYS A 50 14.88 -10.39 19.47
CA LYS A 50 15.98 -9.63 20.10
C LYS A 50 16.64 -8.60 19.19
N PHE A 51 16.79 -8.90 17.92
CA PHE A 51 17.52 -8.05 16.98
C PHE A 51 16.57 -7.41 15.97
N LEU A 52 16.85 -6.15 15.64
CA LEU A 52 16.11 -5.41 14.64
C LEU A 52 16.96 -5.26 13.39
N GLN A 53 16.42 -5.67 12.25
CA GLN A 53 17.03 -5.45 10.94
C GLN A 53 16.18 -4.52 10.10
N ASN A 54 16.80 -3.51 9.48
CA ASN A 54 16.10 -2.61 8.55
C ASN A 54 15.41 -3.41 7.44
N HIS A 55 14.16 -3.07 7.15
CA HIS A 55 13.39 -3.75 6.11
C HIS A 55 12.86 -2.76 5.07
N LEU A 56 11.97 -1.87 5.52
CA LEU A 56 11.34 -0.84 4.69
C LEU A 56 11.37 0.49 5.44
N LYS A 57 11.30 1.58 4.69
CA LYS A 57 10.97 2.90 5.21
C LYS A 57 9.80 3.46 4.41
N TYR A 58 8.81 4.01 5.09
CA TYR A 58 7.71 4.73 4.48
C TYR A 58 7.85 6.22 4.71
N ASN A 59 7.58 7.02 3.68
CA ASN A 59 7.39 8.46 3.80
C ASN A 59 5.96 8.80 3.37
N PHE A 60 5.33 9.73 4.07
CA PHE A 60 3.94 10.08 3.85
C PHE A 60 3.81 11.54 3.40
N ILE A 61 2.91 11.78 2.45
CA ILE A 61 2.50 13.12 2.03
C ILE A 61 1.00 13.23 2.25
N TYR A 62 0.57 14.37 2.78
CA TYR A 62 -0.81 14.64 3.14
C TYR A 62 -1.38 15.81 2.34
N ASP A 63 -2.69 15.80 2.10
CA ASP A 63 -3.41 16.96 1.60
C ASP A 63 -3.74 17.97 2.71
N ALA A 64 -4.38 19.09 2.33
CA ALA A 64 -4.79 20.14 3.26
C ALA A 64 -5.85 19.69 4.30
N GLN A 65 -6.52 18.56 4.07
CA GLN A 65 -7.49 17.96 4.99
C GLN A 65 -6.82 16.94 5.92
N GLY A 66 -5.52 16.71 5.75
CA GLY A 66 -4.73 15.77 6.53
C GLY A 66 -4.88 14.31 6.10
N ARG A 67 -5.42 14.04 4.91
CA ARG A 67 -5.53 12.70 4.34
C ARG A 67 -4.25 12.34 3.61
N THR A 68 -3.83 11.08 3.67
CA THR A 68 -2.62 10.62 2.97
C THR A 68 -2.89 10.63 1.47
N ILE A 69 -2.12 11.39 0.69
CA ILE A 69 -2.17 11.38 -0.77
C ILE A 69 -1.03 10.58 -1.39
N GLN A 70 0.05 10.37 -0.64
CA GLN A 70 1.18 9.57 -1.09
C GLN A 70 1.79 8.78 0.07
N LYS A 71 2.08 7.49 -0.17
CA LYS A 71 2.91 6.65 0.69
C LYS A 71 4.06 6.09 -0.14
N GLU A 72 5.22 6.71 -0.02
CA GLU A 72 6.45 6.24 -0.67
C GLU A 72 7.04 5.09 0.15
N ALA A 73 7.41 4.00 -0.51
CA ALA A 73 8.13 2.89 0.08
C ALA A 73 9.57 2.86 -0.42
N LEU A 74 10.50 2.84 0.52
CA LEU A 74 11.91 2.59 0.32
C LEU A 74 12.27 1.21 0.87
N LYS A 75 13.10 0.47 0.14
CA LYS A 75 13.61 -0.84 0.57
C LYS A 75 15.03 -0.71 1.09
N TRP A 76 15.32 -1.41 2.18
CA TRP A 76 16.70 -1.50 2.67
C TRP A 76 17.57 -2.31 1.71
N ASN A 77 18.68 -1.73 1.28
CA ASN A 77 19.76 -2.41 0.58
C ASN A 77 20.86 -2.77 1.60
N GLU A 78 21.01 -4.06 1.86
CA GLU A 78 21.99 -4.58 2.83
C GLU A 78 23.45 -4.39 2.38
N ILE A 79 23.70 -4.30 1.07
CA ILE A 79 25.05 -4.11 0.52
C ILE A 79 25.46 -2.64 0.68
N GLU A 80 24.60 -1.72 0.23
CA GLU A 80 24.88 -0.28 0.27
C GLU A 80 24.62 0.34 1.65
N GLN A 81 24.02 -0.42 2.57
CA GLN A 81 23.60 0.06 3.90
C GLN A 81 22.74 1.33 3.81
N ALA A 82 21.81 1.36 2.85
CA ALA A 82 20.98 2.51 2.54
C ALA A 82 19.55 2.11 2.14
N PHE A 83 18.61 3.03 2.34
CA PHE A 83 17.24 2.88 1.84
C PHE A 83 17.15 3.39 0.39
N GLU A 84 16.62 2.55 -0.49
CA GLU A 84 16.48 2.82 -1.93
C GLU A 84 15.02 2.86 -2.34
N ARG A 85 14.71 3.67 -3.36
CA ARG A 85 13.34 3.81 -3.87
C ARG A 85 12.82 2.49 -4.41
N PHE A 86 11.62 2.11 -3.97
CA PHE A 86 11.01 0.84 -4.35
C PHE A 86 9.69 1.02 -5.09
N TYR A 87 8.65 1.49 -4.41
CA TYR A 87 7.35 1.79 -5.01
C TYR A 87 6.69 2.96 -4.29
N CYS A 88 5.59 3.44 -4.84
CA CYS A 88 4.75 4.47 -4.26
C CYS A 88 3.28 4.08 -4.38
N LEU A 89 2.51 4.37 -3.33
CA LEU A 89 1.05 4.38 -3.38
C LEU A 89 0.56 5.80 -3.51
N ASN A 90 -0.27 6.07 -4.51
CA ASN A 90 -0.89 7.36 -4.72
C ASN A 90 -2.39 7.24 -4.44
N TYR A 91 -2.91 8.08 -3.56
CA TYR A 91 -4.33 8.08 -3.16
C TYR A 91 -5.02 9.26 -3.81
N ASN A 92 -6.08 8.98 -4.57
CA ASN A 92 -6.91 9.99 -5.20
C ASN A 92 -8.31 9.91 -4.60
N TYR A 93 -8.75 11.01 -3.99
CA TYR A 93 -10.06 11.12 -3.36
C TYR A 93 -11.03 11.85 -4.28
N THR A 94 -12.20 11.25 -4.53
CA THR A 94 -13.28 11.81 -5.34
C THR A 94 -14.59 11.78 -4.55
N GLU A 95 -15.63 12.44 -5.06
CA GLU A 95 -16.98 12.34 -4.46
C GLU A 95 -17.55 10.92 -4.52
N ALA A 96 -17.17 10.14 -5.54
CA ALA A 96 -17.66 8.77 -5.74
C ALA A 96 -16.90 7.74 -4.89
N GLY A 97 -15.72 8.08 -4.35
CA GLY A 97 -14.85 7.11 -3.70
C GLY A 97 -13.36 7.46 -3.71
N THR A 98 -12.52 6.46 -3.44
CA THR A 98 -11.06 6.58 -3.39
C THR A 98 -10.40 5.61 -4.36
N ASP A 99 -9.48 6.13 -5.19
CA ASP A 99 -8.60 5.33 -6.01
C ASP A 99 -7.21 5.25 -5.37
N VAL A 100 -6.58 4.07 -5.41
CA VAL A 100 -5.22 3.84 -4.94
C VAL A 100 -4.40 3.21 -6.05
N GLU A 101 -3.36 3.90 -6.50
CA GLU A 101 -2.46 3.42 -7.54
C GLU A 101 -1.15 2.91 -6.95
N TYR A 102 -0.69 1.75 -7.40
CA TYR A 102 0.62 1.18 -7.07
C TYR A 102 1.58 1.40 -8.24
N ALA A 103 2.58 2.25 -8.02
CA ALA A 103 3.57 2.63 -9.02
C ALA A 103 4.99 2.21 -8.61
N LEU A 104 5.71 1.53 -9.49
CA LEU A 104 7.11 1.18 -9.26
C LEU A 104 8.02 2.38 -9.57
N TRP A 105 9.15 2.44 -8.85
CA TRP A 105 10.23 3.37 -9.18
C TRP A 105 10.87 3.01 -10.52
N ASP A 106 10.94 3.97 -11.43
CA ASP A 106 11.66 3.85 -12.70
C ASP A 106 13.00 4.59 -12.61
N ASN A 107 14.09 3.83 -12.64
CA ASN A 107 15.45 4.36 -12.60
C ASN A 107 15.82 5.20 -13.83
N LYS A 108 15.11 5.08 -14.95
CA LYS A 108 15.37 5.87 -16.17
C LYS A 108 14.77 7.26 -16.10
N THR A 109 13.54 7.36 -15.61
CA THR A 109 12.80 8.63 -15.50
C THR A 109 13.01 9.30 -14.15
N HIS A 110 13.57 8.57 -13.17
CA HIS A 110 13.67 8.99 -11.78
C HIS A 110 12.31 9.41 -11.20
N ALA A 111 11.28 8.63 -11.51
CA ALA A 111 9.91 8.87 -11.06
C ALA A 111 9.16 7.56 -10.79
N TYR A 112 8.09 7.64 -10.00
CA TYR A 112 7.13 6.56 -9.80
C TYR A 112 6.12 6.53 -10.95
N SER A 113 6.59 6.28 -12.16
CA SER A 113 5.77 6.37 -13.39
C SER A 113 5.24 5.02 -13.88
N ASP A 114 5.75 3.90 -13.37
CA ASP A 114 5.38 2.57 -13.85
C ASP A 114 4.23 1.99 -13.00
N VAL A 115 3.01 2.51 -13.21
CA VAL A 115 1.79 2.06 -12.53
C VAL A 115 1.45 0.63 -12.95
N LYS A 116 1.38 -0.29 -11.98
CA LYS A 116 1.13 -1.72 -12.25
C LYS A 116 -0.27 -2.16 -11.88
N GLU A 117 -0.77 -1.67 -10.77
CA GLU A 117 -2.00 -2.13 -10.15
C GLU A 117 -2.73 -0.91 -9.58
N LYS A 118 -4.06 -0.96 -9.57
CA LYS A 118 -4.89 0.05 -8.91
C LYS A 118 -6.06 -0.59 -8.19
N ALA A 119 -6.46 -0.01 -7.08
CA ALA A 119 -7.68 -0.34 -6.37
C ALA A 119 -8.63 0.85 -6.40
N VAL A 120 -9.93 0.57 -6.48
CA VAL A 120 -10.99 1.57 -6.47
C VAL A 120 -11.99 1.18 -5.40
N TYR A 121 -12.24 2.10 -4.48
CA TYR A 121 -13.21 1.99 -3.40
C TYR A 121 -14.35 2.96 -3.70
N LEU A 122 -15.47 2.48 -4.20
CA LEU A 122 -16.64 3.31 -4.50
C LEU A 122 -17.57 3.32 -3.29
N GLN A 123 -18.12 4.48 -2.95
CA GLN A 123 -19.08 4.63 -1.86
C GLN A 123 -20.44 5.04 -2.43
N ALA A 124 -21.47 4.27 -2.11
CA ALA A 124 -22.86 4.54 -2.49
C ALA A 124 -23.75 4.48 -1.25
N GLY A 125 -23.86 5.60 -0.54
CA GLY A 125 -24.51 5.61 0.79
C GLY A 125 -23.65 4.85 1.81
N ASP A 126 -24.22 3.83 2.41
CA ASP A 126 -23.54 2.94 3.37
C ASP A 126 -22.82 1.77 2.68
N ASP A 127 -23.08 1.52 1.38
CA ASP A 127 -22.45 0.45 0.62
C ASP A 127 -21.07 0.87 0.10
N ILE A 128 -20.12 -0.07 0.16
CA ILE A 128 -18.79 0.08 -0.41
C ILE A 128 -18.55 -1.01 -1.46
N ASN A 129 -18.08 -0.61 -2.64
CA ASN A 129 -17.62 -1.53 -3.66
C ASN A 129 -16.10 -1.44 -3.78
N TYR A 130 -15.45 -2.61 -3.81
CA TYR A 130 -14.02 -2.75 -4.03
C TYR A 130 -13.75 -3.37 -5.38
N LEU A 131 -12.95 -2.68 -6.18
CA LEU A 131 -12.47 -3.15 -7.49
C LEU A 131 -10.95 -3.11 -7.48
N SER A 132 -10.31 -4.14 -8.03
CA SER A 132 -8.85 -4.14 -8.23
C SER A 132 -8.51 -4.48 -9.67
N TYR A 133 -7.52 -3.78 -10.20
CA TYR A 133 -7.11 -3.88 -11.59
C TYR A 133 -5.60 -4.04 -11.69
N LYS A 134 -5.17 -4.67 -12.77
CA LYS A 134 -3.77 -4.80 -13.14
C LYS A 134 -3.55 -4.35 -14.58
N TRP A 135 -2.51 -3.56 -14.79
CA TRP A 135 -2.14 -3.08 -16.10
C TRP A 135 -1.61 -4.23 -16.97
N SER A 136 -2.26 -4.46 -18.11
CA SER A 136 -1.81 -5.42 -19.11
C SER A 136 -1.04 -4.70 -20.20
N LYS A 137 0.28 -4.92 -20.28
CA LYS A 137 1.09 -4.44 -21.42
C LYS A 137 0.68 -5.07 -22.75
N LYS A 138 0.12 -6.29 -22.70
CA LYS A 138 -0.31 -7.02 -23.90
C LYS A 138 -1.56 -6.38 -24.48
N ASP A 139 -2.53 -6.07 -23.63
CA ASP A 139 -3.84 -5.56 -24.04
C ASP A 139 -3.84 -4.01 -24.09
N ASN A 140 -2.79 -3.39 -23.54
CA ASN A 140 -2.64 -1.94 -23.35
C ASN A 140 -3.84 -1.34 -22.59
N ASP A 141 -4.33 -2.08 -21.60
CA ASP A 141 -5.52 -1.73 -20.82
C ASP A 141 -5.47 -2.32 -19.40
N TRP A 142 -6.37 -1.84 -18.55
CA TRP A 142 -6.60 -2.32 -17.19
C TRP A 142 -7.49 -3.56 -17.19
N ASN A 143 -6.94 -4.67 -16.71
CA ASN A 143 -7.70 -5.90 -16.53
C ASN A 143 -8.23 -5.96 -15.09
N LEU A 144 -9.55 -6.10 -14.94
CA LEU A 144 -10.20 -6.34 -13.64
C LEU A 144 -9.71 -7.68 -13.07
N LEU A 145 -9.27 -7.67 -11.82
CA LEU A 145 -8.82 -8.86 -11.10
C LEU A 145 -9.85 -9.33 -10.07
N VAL A 146 -10.41 -8.39 -9.31
CA VAL A 146 -11.37 -8.67 -8.23
C VAL A 146 -12.42 -7.57 -8.24
N GLU A 147 -13.67 -7.98 -8.03
CA GLU A 147 -14.81 -7.12 -7.74
C GLU A 147 -15.53 -7.68 -6.52
N HIS A 148 -15.85 -6.81 -5.56
CA HIS A 148 -16.58 -7.17 -4.36
C HIS A 148 -17.50 -6.03 -3.94
N ALA A 149 -18.75 -6.34 -3.63
CA ALA A 149 -19.75 -5.39 -3.16
C ALA A 149 -20.16 -5.76 -1.73
N THR A 150 -20.12 -4.81 -0.79
CA THR A 150 -20.47 -5.07 0.63
C THR A 150 -21.97 -5.22 0.89
N ALA A 151 -22.81 -5.35 -0.14
CA ALA A 151 -24.23 -5.65 0.00
C ALA A 151 -24.50 -7.05 0.61
N GLU A 152 -23.47 -7.90 0.74
CA GLU A 152 -23.51 -9.12 1.55
C GLU A 152 -22.73 -8.89 2.87
N GLU A 153 -23.41 -9.13 3.99
CA GLU A 153 -23.20 -8.65 5.37
C GLU A 153 -21.82 -8.83 6.06
N ASP A 154 -20.74 -9.26 5.39
CA ASP A 154 -19.50 -9.67 6.09
C ASP A 154 -18.21 -9.02 5.57
N VAL A 155 -18.23 -7.70 5.31
CA VAL A 155 -17.00 -6.97 5.00
C VAL A 155 -16.71 -5.90 6.03
N LEU A 156 -15.96 -6.29 7.06
CA LEU A 156 -15.23 -5.37 7.92
C LEU A 156 -14.14 -4.67 7.09
N LEU A 157 -14.49 -3.57 6.44
CA LEU A 157 -13.50 -2.60 6.01
C LEU A 157 -12.93 -1.92 7.25
N LEU A 158 -11.69 -2.28 7.60
CA LEU A 158 -10.89 -1.70 8.68
C LEU A 158 -10.51 -0.25 8.36
N ALA A 159 -11.51 0.62 8.33
CA ALA A 159 -11.34 2.06 8.30
C ALA A 159 -12.44 2.70 9.16
N VAL A 160 -12.52 2.29 10.43
CA VAL A 160 -13.19 3.10 11.45
C VAL A 160 -12.23 3.24 12.63
N LYS A 161 -12.12 4.50 13.03
CA LYS A 161 -11.25 5.07 14.06
C LYS A 161 -11.39 4.40 15.43
#